data_AF-A0A1I7W7A8-F1
#
_entry.id   AF-A0A1I7W7A8-F1
#
_cell.length_a   1.000
_cell.length_b   1.000
_cell.length_c   1.000
_cell.angle_alpha   90.00
_cell.angle_beta   90.00
_cell.angle_gamma   90.00
#
_symmetry.space_group_name_H-M   'P 1'
#
loop_
_entity.id
_entity.type
_entity.pdbx_description
1 polymer ?
#
loop_
_entity_poly.entity_id
_entity_poly.type
_entity_poly.pdbx_seq_one_letter_code
_entity_poly.pdbx_strand_id
1 'polypeptide(L)'
;MFSNLVMALKDIAVVTKARLFQNSFHVKLNCTPNKASYVPIFTILQFLFYVGWLKVGEDLMFPFGADDEDFEFNYILDRNLEMAYLIVDELHNQVPPVYVESLDDKVKSYP
;
A
#
# COMPACT_ATOMS: atom_id res chain seq x y z
N MET A 1 14.76 12.14 -11.33
CA MET A 1 15.23 11.85 -12.71
C MET A 1 15.48 10.36 -12.95
N PHE A 2 16.15 9.63 -12.03
CA PHE A 2 16.30 8.17 -12.11
C PHE A 2 14.98 7.39 -11.94
N SER A 3 14.06 7.83 -11.08
CA SER A 3 12.77 7.13 -10.87
C SER A 3 11.89 7.11 -12.13
N ASN A 4 11.74 8.25 -12.82
CA ASN A 4 10.89 8.36 -14.02
C ASN A 4 11.39 7.50 -15.19
N LEU A 5 12.71 7.35 -15.34
CA LEU A 5 13.29 6.49 -16.37
C LEU A 5 13.12 5.01 -16.01
N VAL A 6 13.29 4.64 -14.75
CA VAL A 6 13.11 3.26 -14.28
C VAL A 6 11.63 2.84 -14.37
N MET A 7 10.69 3.71 -13.98
CA MET A 7 9.25 3.46 -14.13
C MET A 7 8.86 3.33 -15.61
N ALA A 8 9.30 4.27 -16.47
CA ALA A 8 9.05 4.18 -17.91
C ALA A 8 9.62 2.91 -18.55
N LEU A 9 10.80 2.45 -18.12
CA LEU A 9 11.40 1.20 -18.60
C LEU A 9 10.66 -0.03 -18.08
N LYS A 10 10.12 -0.01 -16.85
CA LYS A 10 9.28 -1.08 -16.29
C LYS A 10 7.96 -1.20 -17.06
N ASP A 11 7.29 -0.09 -17.34
CA ASP A 11 6.05 -0.06 -18.12
C ASP A 11 6.26 -0.60 -19.53
N ILE A 12 7.34 -0.20 -20.20
CA ILE A 12 7.71 -0.73 -21.53
C ILE A 12 7.97 -2.24 -21.45
N ALA A 13 8.64 -2.75 -20.41
CA ALA A 13 8.92 -4.18 -20.26
C ALA A 13 7.64 -5.00 -20.04
N VAL A 14 6.70 -4.48 -19.24
CA VAL A 14 5.40 -5.13 -19.00
C VAL A 14 4.55 -5.13 -20.28
N VAL A 15 4.45 -3.99 -20.97
CA VAL A 15 3.73 -3.87 -22.26
C VAL A 15 4.36 -4.76 -23.33
N THR A 16 5.69 -4.88 -23.35
CA THR A 16 6.40 -5.73 -24.31
C THR A 16 6.17 -7.22 -24.01
N LYS A 17 6.20 -7.65 -22.74
CA LYS A 17 5.84 -9.01 -22.35
C LYS A 17 4.38 -9.34 -22.65
N ALA A 18 3.46 -8.43 -22.37
CA ALA A 18 2.05 -8.59 -22.68
C ALA A 18 1.82 -8.69 -24.21
N ARG A 19 2.51 -7.88 -25.01
CA ARG A 19 2.46 -7.93 -26.48
C ARG A 19 3.06 -9.21 -27.04
N LEU A 20 4.19 -9.68 -26.52
CA LEU A 20 4.81 -10.96 -26.93
C LEU A 20 3.92 -12.16 -26.58
N PHE A 21 3.24 -12.09 -25.45
CA PHE A 21 2.28 -13.10 -25.01
C PHE A 21 1.01 -13.12 -25.87
N GLN A 22 0.44 -11.95 -26.16
CA GLN A 22 -0.67 -11.80 -27.11
C GLN A 22 -0.29 -12.30 -28.50
N ASN A 23 0.92 -11.99 -28.98
CA ASN A 23 1.41 -12.49 -30.26
C ASN A 23 1.55 -14.02 -30.26
N SER A 24 2.06 -14.62 -29.17
CA SER A 24 2.14 -16.07 -29.01
C SER A 24 0.75 -16.74 -28.98
N PHE A 25 -0.24 -16.09 -28.38
CA PHE A 25 -1.62 -16.58 -28.32
C PHE A 25 -2.34 -16.46 -29.67
N HIS A 26 -2.19 -15.32 -30.36
CA HIS A 26 -2.75 -15.10 -31.71
C HIS A 26 -2.20 -16.07 -32.74
N VAL A 27 -0.90 -16.38 -32.69
CA VAL A 27 -0.27 -17.37 -33.58
C VAL A 27 -0.82 -18.78 -33.31
N LYS A 28 -1.07 -19.12 -32.04
CA LYS A 28 -1.55 -20.46 -31.66
C LYS A 28 -3.04 -20.67 -31.98
N LEU A 29 -3.86 -19.62 -31.95
CA LEU A 29 -5.26 -19.65 -32.37
C LEU A 29 -5.47 -19.70 -33.90
N ASN A 30 -4.50 -19.22 -34.69
CA ASN A 30 -4.60 -19.22 -36.15
C ASN A 30 -4.16 -20.54 -36.81
N CYS A 31 -3.42 -21.40 -36.09
CA CYS A 31 -2.90 -22.66 -36.62
C CYS A 31 -3.79 -23.89 -36.30
N THR A 32 -4.89 -23.70 -35.57
CA THR A 32 -5.82 -24.80 -35.23
C THR A 32 -7.07 -24.76 -36.12
N PRO A 33 -7.37 -25.85 -36.88
CA PRO A 33 -8.45 -25.86 -37.87
C PRO A 33 -9.87 -25.85 -37.26
N ASN A 34 -9.99 -26.02 -35.94
CA ASN A 34 -11.26 -25.94 -35.20
C ASN A 34 -11.18 -24.80 -34.16
N LYS A 35 -11.49 -23.58 -34.59
CA LYS A 35 -11.58 -22.41 -33.70
C LYS A 35 -12.89 -22.44 -32.91
N ALA A 36 -13.01 -23.33 -31.93
CA ALA A 36 -13.94 -23.09 -30.83
C ALA A 36 -13.38 -21.95 -29.98
N SER A 37 -14.20 -20.96 -29.64
CA SER A 37 -13.85 -19.81 -28.81
C SER A 37 -13.54 -20.27 -27.37
N TYR A 38 -12.39 -20.90 -27.18
CA TYR A 38 -11.93 -21.36 -25.89
C TYR A 38 -11.25 -20.18 -25.19
N VAL A 39 -11.96 -19.58 -24.24
CA VAL A 39 -11.40 -18.52 -23.38
C VAL A 39 -10.39 -19.17 -22.44
N PRO A 40 -9.11 -18.78 -22.47
CA PRO A 40 -8.06 -19.44 -21.69
C PRO A 40 -8.06 -18.91 -20.24
N ILE A 41 -9.01 -19.36 -19.43
CA ILE A 41 -9.26 -18.86 -18.07
C ILE A 41 -8.02 -19.00 -17.16
N PHE A 42 -7.33 -20.14 -17.20
CA PHE A 42 -6.12 -20.37 -16.40
C PHE A 42 -4.96 -19.44 -16.80
N THR A 43 -4.86 -19.12 -18.09
CA THR A 43 -3.84 -18.24 -18.64
C THR A 43 -4.08 -16.78 -18.24
N ILE A 44 -5.35 -16.36 -18.18
CA ILE A 44 -5.75 -15.05 -17.68
C ILE A 44 -5.44 -14.95 -16.18
N LEU A 45 -5.77 -15.98 -15.40
CA LEU A 45 -5.49 -16.01 -13.95
C LEU A 45 -3.98 -15.96 -13.68
N GLN A 46 -3.18 -16.70 -14.46
CA GLN A 46 -1.71 -16.66 -14.35
C GLN A 46 -1.15 -15.27 -14.67
N PHE A 47 -1.70 -14.58 -15.67
CA PHE A 47 -1.32 -13.21 -15.99
C PHE A 47 -1.68 -12.23 -14.87
N LEU A 48 -2.89 -12.34 -14.30
CA LEU A 48 -3.32 -11.52 -13.17
C LEU A 48 -2.42 -11.71 -11.94
N PHE A 49 -2.00 -12.94 -11.63
CA PHE A 49 -1.07 -13.19 -10.53
C PHE A 49 0.30 -12.55 -10.77
N TYR A 50 0.88 -12.68 -11.96
CA TYR A 50 2.21 -12.11 -12.23
C TYR A 50 2.21 -10.59 -12.32
N VAL A 51 1.22 -10.01 -12.98
CA VAL A 51 1.10 -8.55 -13.10
C VAL A 51 0.67 -7.94 -11.77
N GLY A 52 -0.30 -8.55 -11.09
CA GLY A 52 -0.77 -8.10 -9.78
C GLY A 52 0.35 -8.12 -8.73
N TRP A 53 1.12 -9.21 -8.65
CA TRP A 53 2.25 -9.26 -7.72
C TRP A 53 3.34 -8.24 -8.06
N LEU A 54 3.62 -8.04 -9.34
CA LEU A 54 4.60 -7.04 -9.78
C LEU A 54 4.13 -5.61 -9.47
N LYS A 55 2.83 -5.33 -9.57
CA LYS A 55 2.22 -4.03 -9.23
C LYS A 55 2.25 -3.76 -7.72
N VAL A 56 1.83 -4.72 -6.89
CA VAL A 56 1.95 -4.60 -5.43
C VAL A 56 3.39 -4.33 -4.99
N GLY A 57 4.36 -4.98 -5.64
CA GLY A 57 5.78 -4.73 -5.38
C GLY A 57 6.30 -3.38 -5.86
N GLU A 58 5.62 -2.76 -6.84
CA GLU A 58 5.91 -1.41 -7.32
C GLU A 58 5.40 -0.37 -6.31
N ASP A 59 4.14 -0.50 -5.88
CA ASP A 59 3.50 0.40 -4.92
C ASP A 59 4.25 0.40 -3.57
N LEU A 60 4.72 -0.78 -3.12
CA LEU A 60 5.50 -0.89 -1.88
C LEU A 60 6.94 -0.35 -1.99
N MET A 61 7.50 -0.22 -3.19
CA MET A 61 8.89 0.21 -3.38
C MET A 61 9.07 1.72 -3.17
N PHE A 62 8.00 2.51 -3.37
CA PHE A 62 8.03 3.96 -3.17
C PHE A 62 6.79 4.45 -2.41
N PRO A 63 6.67 4.14 -1.10
CA PRO A 63 5.46 4.38 -0.30
C PRO A 63 5.29 5.85 0.17
N PHE A 64 6.08 6.77 -0.38
CA PHE A 64 6.11 8.20 -0.02
C PHE A 64 5.80 9.08 -1.24
N GLY A 65 5.09 8.54 -2.22
CA GLY A 65 4.60 9.31 -3.35
C GLY A 65 3.39 10.18 -2.98
N ALA A 66 2.64 10.54 -4.01
CA ALA A 66 1.40 11.30 -3.89
C ALA A 66 0.20 10.49 -4.39
N ASP A 67 0.36 9.17 -4.51
CA ASP A 67 -0.70 8.27 -4.92
C ASP A 67 -1.60 7.98 -3.71
N ASP A 68 -2.88 7.69 -3.95
CA ASP A 68 -3.90 7.53 -2.89
C ASP A 68 -3.59 6.38 -1.90
N GLU A 69 -2.64 5.52 -2.24
CA GLU A 69 -2.20 4.36 -1.47
C GLU A 69 -0.93 4.63 -0.64
N ASP A 70 -0.31 5.81 -0.82
CA ASP A 70 0.88 6.24 -0.11
C ASP A 70 0.59 6.71 1.32
N PHE A 71 1.64 6.78 2.15
CA PHE A 71 1.50 7.42 3.45
C PHE A 71 1.26 8.92 3.31
N GLU A 72 0.24 9.44 4.02
CA GLU A 72 0.03 10.88 4.19
C GLU A 72 1.12 11.47 5.11
N PHE A 73 2.32 11.61 4.56
CA PHE A 73 3.50 12.04 5.30
C PHE A 73 3.37 13.48 5.80
N ASN A 74 2.73 14.36 5.02
CA ASN A 74 2.49 15.75 5.40
C ASN A 74 1.67 15.84 6.70
N TYR A 75 0.57 15.07 6.78
CA TYR A 75 -0.25 15.02 7.99
C TYR A 75 0.52 14.52 9.22
N ILE A 76 1.29 13.44 9.06
CA ILE A 76 2.08 12.88 10.17
C ILE A 76 3.13 13.88 10.64
N LEU A 77 3.80 14.57 9.72
CA LEU A 77 4.82 15.57 10.02
C LEU A 77 4.21 16.76 10.77
N ASP A 78 3.12 17.31 10.25
CA ASP A 78 2.43 18.46 10.85
C ASP A 78 1.95 18.13 12.27
N ARG A 79 1.32 16.96 12.44
CA ARG A 79 0.83 16.49 13.76
C ARG A 79 1.97 16.31 14.76
N ASN A 80 3.09 15.72 14.34
CA ASN A 80 4.22 15.48 15.24
C ASN A 80 4.91 16.79 15.65
N LEU A 81 5.01 17.74 14.72
CA LEU A 81 5.62 19.04 14.96
C LEU A 81 4.74 19.88 15.90
N GLU A 82 3.43 19.91 15.69
CA GLU A 82 2.47 20.55 16.58
C GLU A 82 2.52 19.96 18.01
N MET A 83 2.46 18.62 18.12
CA MET A 83 2.54 17.94 19.41
C MET A 83 3.86 18.19 20.13
N ALA A 84 4.98 18.24 19.40
CA ALA A 84 6.28 18.53 19.99
C ALA A 84 6.32 19.95 20.59
N TYR A 85 5.76 20.95 19.89
CA TYR A 85 5.66 22.30 20.42
C TYR A 85 4.73 22.37 21.64
N LEU A 86 3.57 21.72 21.60
CA LEU A 86 2.64 21.67 22.73
C LEU A 86 3.28 21.07 23.99
N ILE A 87 4.05 19.99 23.82
CA ILE A 87 4.73 19.30 24.93
C ILE A 87 5.81 20.19 25.56
N VAL A 88 6.60 20.88 24.73
CA VAL A 88 7.75 21.67 25.18
C VAL A 88 7.33 23.04 25.74
N ASP A 89 6.25 23.63 25.23
CA ASP A 89 5.82 24.97 25.65
C ASP A 89 4.75 24.90 26.75
N GLU A 90 3.57 24.35 26.43
CA GLU A 90 2.43 24.38 27.34
C GLU A 90 2.53 23.33 28.45
N LEU A 91 2.88 22.08 28.10
CA LEU A 91 2.86 20.96 29.04
C LEU A 91 4.18 20.77 29.81
N HIS A 92 5.16 21.65 29.61
CA HIS A 92 6.45 21.52 30.30
C HIS A 92 6.28 21.68 31.82
N ASN A 93 6.77 20.70 32.58
CA ASN A 93 6.59 20.58 34.03
C ASN A 93 5.14 20.50 34.52
N GLN A 94 4.17 20.29 33.62
CA GLN A 94 2.81 19.97 34.02
C GLN A 94 2.71 18.47 34.28
N VAL A 95 2.58 18.11 35.56
CA VAL A 95 2.23 16.73 35.95
C VAL A 95 0.72 16.68 36.23
N PRO A 96 0.02 15.64 35.75
CA PRO A 96 -1.38 15.47 36.12
C PRO A 96 -1.48 15.36 37.65
N PRO A 97 -2.57 15.88 38.25
CA PRO A 97 -2.77 15.75 39.69
C PRO A 97 -2.80 14.27 40.06
N VAL A 98 -1.96 13.87 41.02
CA VAL A 98 -1.92 12.49 41.51
C VAL A 98 -3.20 12.22 42.28
N TYR A 99 -4.15 11.53 41.65
CA TYR A 99 -5.25 10.90 42.35
C TYR A 99 -4.81 9.49 42.74
N VAL A 100 -4.77 9.20 44.04
CA VAL A 100 -4.75 7.82 44.50
C VAL A 100 -6.15 7.31 44.24
N GLU A 101 -6.36 6.60 43.13
CA GLU A 101 -7.55 5.78 42.98
C GLU A 101 -7.36 4.57 43.89
N SER A 102 -7.52 4.80 45.21
CA SER A 102 -7.49 3.73 46.19
C SER A 102 -8.65 2.81 45.88
N LEU A 103 -8.34 1.64 45.31
CA LEU A 103 -9.26 0.50 45.30
C LEU A 103 -9.64 0.06 46.73
N ASP A 104 -9.00 0.64 47.76
CA ASP A 104 -9.25 0.44 49.18
C ASP A 104 -10.46 1.22 49.73
N ASP A 105 -11.08 2.13 48.96
CA ASP A 105 -12.22 2.96 49.43
C ASP A 105 -13.59 2.24 49.38
N LYS A 106 -13.63 0.93 49.10
CA LYS A 106 -14.86 0.13 48.94
C LYS A 106 -15.19 -0.81 50.11
N VAL A 107 -14.97 -0.44 51.37
CA VAL A 107 -15.78 -0.97 52.50
C VAL A 107 -15.92 0.09 53.61
N LYS A 108 -16.84 1.06 53.45
CA LYS A 108 -17.50 1.67 54.62
C LYS A 108 -18.79 0.91 54.88
N SER A 109 -18.76 0.03 55.88
CA SER A 109 -19.97 -0.55 56.46
C SER A 109 -20.76 0.59 57.11
N TYR A 110 -21.92 0.92 56.56
CA TYR A 110 -22.91 1.71 57.28
C TYR A 110 -23.57 0.84 58.36
N PRO A 111 -23.91 1.41 59.53
CA PRO A 111 -24.50 0.67 60.65
C PRO A 111 -25.83 0.01 60.31
#